data_AF-A0A6L5FPG3-F1
#
_entry.id   AF-A0A6L5FPG3-F1
#
_cell.length_a   1.000
_cell.length_b   1.000
_cell.length_c   1.000
_cell.angle_alpha   90.00
_cell.angle_beta   90.00
_cell.angle_gamma   90.00
#
_symmetry.space_group_name_H-M   'P 1'
#
loop_
_entity.id
_entity.type
_entity.pdbx_description
1 polymer ?
#
loop_
_entity_poly.entity_id
_entity_poly.type
_entity_poly.pdbx_seq_one_letter_code
_entity_poly.pdbx_strand_id
1 'polypeptide(L)'
;MTSVPSRIGASGILGAAILTVAMAPASAADFYAGKTIDFMIGANPGGGYDLYARALARHIVKHIPGHPQIVPKNMPGAGSGKAAAYMQTLAPRDGTAVGAVFPGALMEPLLGDRAKALYDPPKFQYIGTADNGTRLCAIWHTSQTKTFEDALKRKTVLGASQAGGSSRDYASMHNKLNGTKFEIVSGYKGTVDIMLAIERGEVEGMCGYDWSSIRTQRSDWLRDKKINVIVQVGLEPNPELTKMGVPPIWKFIKNDEDKKVAELIVTQQVFGRPYFVPAGTPPDRVKILREAFDKTTADPAFLDDAKKQRLDVEPLGGARVQQLVEKLYATPAAIVERAKAAVKP
;
A
#
# COMPACT_ATOMS: atom_id res chain seq x y z
N MET A 1 54.29 82.55 15.25
CA MET A 1 54.11 81.93 13.93
C MET A 1 54.70 80.53 13.97
N THR A 2 53.80 79.54 13.82
CA THR A 2 54.00 78.17 13.33
C THR A 2 55.07 77.24 13.94
N SER A 3 54.51 76.15 14.45
CA SER A 3 55.01 74.99 15.20
C SER A 3 55.57 73.83 14.36
N VAL A 4 56.56 73.14 14.95
CA VAL A 4 56.73 71.67 15.12
C VAL A 4 57.11 70.78 13.90
N PRO A 5 58.03 69.79 14.08
CA PRO A 5 58.58 68.96 13.02
C PRO A 5 57.80 67.65 12.79
N SER A 6 58.05 67.07 11.61
CA SER A 6 57.51 65.81 11.08
C SER A 6 57.71 64.62 12.00
N ARG A 7 56.61 64.01 12.45
CA ARG A 7 56.57 62.67 13.05
C ARG A 7 55.94 61.68 12.08
N ILE A 8 56.65 60.56 11.92
CA ILE A 8 56.28 59.35 11.20
C ILE A 8 54.98 58.79 11.80
N GLY A 9 53.91 58.75 11.02
CA GLY A 9 52.65 58.10 11.38
C GLY A 9 52.59 56.69 10.80
N ALA A 10 52.63 55.69 11.67
CA ALA A 10 52.44 54.29 11.33
C ALA A 10 50.99 54.05 10.89
N SER A 11 50.80 53.48 9.68
CA SER A 11 49.51 53.01 9.20
C SER A 11 49.04 51.81 10.03
N GLY A 12 48.10 52.04 10.95
CA GLY A 12 47.36 50.98 11.62
C GLY A 12 46.35 50.34 10.67
N ILE A 13 46.64 49.12 10.23
CA ILE A 13 45.67 48.26 9.53
C ILE A 13 44.72 47.72 10.60
N LEU A 14 43.51 48.28 10.67
CA LEU A 14 42.43 47.75 11.49
C LEU A 14 41.83 46.53 10.78
N GLY A 15 42.32 45.33 11.14
CA GLY A 15 41.81 44.06 10.63
C GLY A 15 40.38 43.82 11.11
N ALA A 16 39.41 43.93 10.20
CA ALA A 16 38.04 43.49 10.45
C ALA A 16 38.02 41.95 10.57
N ALA A 17 37.92 41.45 11.80
CA ALA A 17 37.68 40.04 12.06
C ALA A 17 36.23 39.70 11.64
N ILE A 18 36.09 39.12 10.44
CA ILE A 18 34.84 38.51 10.00
C ILE A 18 34.65 37.25 10.85
N LEU A 19 33.78 37.32 11.87
CA LEU A 19 33.27 36.12 12.54
C LEU A 19 32.42 35.35 11.52
N THR A 20 33.02 34.36 10.88
CA THR A 20 32.29 33.30 10.20
C THR A 20 31.63 32.44 11.28
N VAL A 21 30.38 32.77 11.62
CA VAL A 21 29.52 31.85 12.38
C VAL A 21 29.32 30.62 11.50
N ALA A 22 30.04 29.54 11.79
CA ALA A 22 29.79 28.25 11.19
C ALA A 22 28.39 27.80 11.64
N MET A 23 27.37 28.07 10.83
CA MET A 23 26.08 27.38 10.96
C MET A 23 26.37 25.90 10.75
N ALA A 24 26.44 25.14 11.84
CA ALA A 24 26.39 23.69 11.77
C ALA A 24 25.17 23.31 10.90
N PRO A 25 25.29 22.36 9.96
CA PRO A 25 24.15 21.92 9.18
C PRO A 25 23.05 21.50 10.17
N ALA A 26 21.90 22.17 10.12
CA ALA A 26 20.74 21.78 10.92
C ALA A 26 20.54 20.28 10.70
N SER A 27 20.47 19.51 11.78
CA SER A 27 20.44 18.07 11.64
C SER A 27 19.19 17.69 10.83
N ALA A 28 19.24 16.57 10.12
CA ALA A 28 18.07 16.09 9.40
C ALA A 28 16.84 15.93 10.33
N ALA A 29 17.08 15.69 11.61
CA ALA A 29 16.05 15.61 12.65
C ALA A 29 15.43 16.98 13.00
N ASP A 30 16.16 18.08 12.84
CA ASP A 30 15.65 19.42 13.11
C ASP A 30 14.83 19.99 11.95
N PHE A 31 14.97 19.44 10.74
CA PHE A 31 14.30 19.98 9.55
C PHE A 31 12.79 20.10 9.69
N TYR A 32 12.15 19.10 10.30
CA TYR A 32 10.71 19.04 10.43
C TYR A 32 10.17 19.87 11.61
N ALA A 33 11.03 20.40 12.47
CA ALA A 33 10.60 21.28 13.55
C ALA A 33 9.94 22.55 12.98
N GLY A 34 8.71 22.83 13.41
CA GLY A 34 7.92 23.97 12.92
C GLY A 34 7.48 23.86 11.45
N LYS A 35 7.66 22.70 10.81
CA LYS A 35 7.16 22.46 9.44
C LYS A 35 5.72 21.98 9.46
N THR A 36 5.06 22.19 8.33
CA THR A 36 3.78 21.58 8.01
C THR A 36 3.98 20.60 6.86
N ILE A 37 3.57 19.34 7.05
CA ILE A 37 3.52 18.33 5.99
C ILE A 37 2.11 18.30 5.41
N ASP A 38 2.02 18.54 4.12
CA ASP A 38 0.80 18.33 3.35
C ASP A 38 0.61 16.84 3.08
N PHE A 39 -0.49 16.29 3.58
CA PHE A 39 -0.86 14.90 3.36
C PHE A 39 -1.92 14.85 2.26
N MET A 40 -1.47 14.68 1.02
CA MET A 40 -2.28 14.74 -0.18
C MET A 40 -3.03 13.43 -0.42
N ILE A 41 -4.33 13.43 -0.17
CA ILE A 41 -5.21 12.26 -0.23
C ILE A 41 -5.97 12.24 -1.55
N GLY A 42 -5.70 11.24 -2.40
CA GLY A 42 -6.36 11.06 -3.71
C GLY A 42 -7.80 10.54 -3.66
N ALA A 43 -8.49 10.68 -2.52
CA ALA A 43 -9.83 10.18 -2.25
C ALA A 43 -10.79 11.30 -1.84
N ASN A 44 -12.09 11.05 -1.96
CA ASN A 44 -13.12 11.97 -1.48
C ASN A 44 -13.07 12.08 0.06
N PRO A 45 -13.28 13.28 0.63
CA PRO A 45 -13.43 13.44 2.07
C PRO A 45 -14.49 12.50 2.66
N GLY A 46 -14.22 11.92 3.83
CA GLY A 46 -15.15 11.05 4.56
C GLY A 46 -15.24 9.61 4.05
N GLY A 47 -14.62 9.28 2.93
CA GLY A 47 -14.52 7.90 2.44
C GLY A 47 -13.54 7.05 3.26
N GLY A 48 -13.65 5.72 3.20
CA GLY A 48 -12.81 4.80 3.99
C GLY A 48 -11.29 4.94 3.74
N TYR A 49 -10.87 5.43 2.57
CA TYR A 49 -9.47 5.77 2.34
C TYR A 49 -9.05 7.07 3.05
N ASP A 50 -9.89 8.10 2.98
CA ASP A 50 -9.66 9.38 3.65
C ASP A 50 -9.60 9.21 5.18
N LEU A 51 -10.54 8.46 5.76
CA LEU A 51 -10.54 8.15 7.20
C LEU A 51 -9.26 7.45 7.64
N TYR A 52 -8.80 6.48 6.86
CA TYR A 52 -7.55 5.77 7.13
C TYR A 52 -6.33 6.68 7.04
N ALA A 53 -6.20 7.44 5.94
CA ALA A 53 -5.10 8.35 5.73
C ALA A 53 -5.01 9.41 6.86
N ARG A 54 -6.17 9.91 7.31
CA ARG A 54 -6.28 10.80 8.47
C ARG A 54 -5.89 10.11 9.78
N ALA A 55 -6.25 8.85 9.97
CA ALA A 55 -5.80 8.07 11.13
C ALA A 55 -4.28 7.96 11.14
N LEU A 56 -3.65 7.51 10.04
CA LEU A 56 -2.18 7.44 9.96
C LEU A 56 -1.53 8.82 10.20
N ALA A 57 -2.05 9.88 9.57
CA ALA A 57 -1.54 11.25 9.74
C ALA A 57 -1.56 11.73 11.19
N ARG A 58 -2.59 11.38 11.98
CA ARG A 58 -2.66 11.74 13.41
C ARG A 58 -1.60 11.05 14.27
N HIS A 59 -1.19 9.84 13.90
CA HIS A 59 -0.25 9.04 14.72
C HIS A 59 1.20 9.21 14.26
N ILE A 60 1.44 9.38 12.95
CA ILE A 60 2.81 9.44 12.40
C ILE A 60 3.60 10.66 12.85
N VAL A 61 2.93 11.77 13.17
CA VAL A 61 3.56 12.99 13.71
C VAL A 61 4.39 12.72 14.98
N LYS A 62 3.97 11.77 15.82
CA LYS A 62 4.71 11.38 17.04
C LYS A 62 6.08 10.79 16.72
N HIS A 63 6.23 10.20 15.54
CA HIS A 63 7.42 9.45 15.14
C HIS A 63 8.31 10.21 14.15
N ILE A 64 7.88 11.39 13.69
CA ILE A 64 8.71 12.31 12.91
C ILE A 64 9.42 13.28 13.87
N PRO A 65 10.76 13.39 13.85
CA PRO A 65 11.49 14.37 14.63
C PRO A 65 10.95 15.79 14.46
N GLY A 66 10.91 16.57 15.54
CA GLY A 66 10.35 17.93 15.51
C GLY A 66 8.81 18.00 15.49
N HIS A 67 8.10 16.86 15.44
CA HIS A 67 6.64 16.75 15.54
C HIS A 67 5.89 17.77 14.64
N PRO A 68 6.10 17.73 13.31
CA PRO A 68 5.52 18.70 12.39
C PRO A 68 4.00 18.65 12.40
N GLN A 69 3.35 19.76 12.06
CA GLN A 69 1.92 19.71 11.77
C GLN A 69 1.68 18.87 10.51
N ILE A 70 0.67 18.00 10.51
CA ILE A 70 0.26 17.28 9.31
C ILE A 70 -1.14 17.75 8.91
N VAL A 71 -1.30 18.19 7.67
CA VAL A 71 -2.55 18.71 7.13
C VAL A 71 -3.07 17.80 6.02
N PRO A 72 -4.11 17.00 6.28
CA PRO A 72 -4.77 16.22 5.25
C PRO A 72 -5.50 17.10 4.24
N LYS A 73 -5.17 16.95 2.96
CA LYS A 73 -5.77 17.67 1.82
C LYS A 73 -6.29 16.67 0.80
N ASN A 74 -7.59 16.72 0.49
CA ASN A 74 -8.19 15.82 -0.49
C ASN A 74 -8.04 16.37 -1.92
N MET A 75 -7.61 15.50 -2.85
CA MET A 75 -7.53 15.77 -4.29
C MET A 75 -8.07 14.56 -5.07
N PRO A 76 -9.40 14.32 -5.03
CA PRO A 76 -10.01 13.21 -5.76
C PRO A 76 -9.97 13.44 -7.28
N GLY A 77 -10.12 12.33 -8.02
CA GLY A 77 -10.23 12.32 -9.48
C GLY A 77 -9.38 11.23 -10.12
N ALA A 78 -9.92 10.60 -11.18
CA ALA A 78 -9.26 9.56 -11.96
C ALA A 78 -8.60 8.46 -11.12
N GLY A 79 -9.32 7.86 -10.16
CA GLY A 79 -8.77 6.80 -9.31
C GLY A 79 -7.55 7.21 -8.47
N SER A 80 -7.46 8.49 -8.07
CA SER A 80 -6.30 9.16 -7.46
C SER A 80 -5.21 9.64 -8.43
N GLY A 81 -5.37 9.45 -9.75
CA GLY A 81 -4.42 9.91 -10.76
C GLY A 81 -4.17 11.42 -10.74
N LYS A 82 -5.18 12.23 -10.36
CA LYS A 82 -5.01 13.68 -10.18
C LYS A 82 -4.02 14.01 -9.05
N ALA A 83 -4.15 13.34 -7.90
CA ALA A 83 -3.24 13.50 -6.77
C ALA A 83 -1.83 13.01 -7.11
N ALA A 84 -1.71 11.85 -7.77
CA ALA A 84 -0.41 11.32 -8.21
C ALA A 84 0.30 12.27 -9.19
N ALA A 85 -0.43 12.81 -10.17
CA ALA A 85 0.09 13.82 -11.10
C ALA A 85 0.56 15.08 -10.36
N TYR A 86 -0.23 15.61 -9.43
CA TYR A 86 0.17 16.75 -8.59
C TYR A 86 1.45 16.45 -7.80
N MET A 87 1.54 15.28 -7.17
CA MET A 87 2.72 14.88 -6.40
C MET A 87 3.98 14.85 -7.27
N GLN A 88 3.89 14.43 -8.53
CA GLN A 88 5.07 14.39 -9.40
C GLN A 88 5.46 15.75 -9.99
N THR A 89 4.48 16.61 -10.25
CA THR A 89 4.66 17.83 -11.05
C THR A 89 4.76 19.11 -10.22
N LEU A 90 3.97 19.24 -9.15
CA LEU A 90 3.75 20.51 -8.44
C LEU A 90 4.07 20.44 -6.95
N ALA A 91 4.05 19.27 -6.33
CA ALA A 91 4.29 19.14 -4.90
C ALA A 91 5.75 19.50 -4.52
N PRO A 92 5.98 20.10 -3.34
CA PRO A 92 7.30 20.31 -2.79
C PRO A 92 8.12 19.02 -2.71
N ARG A 93 9.39 19.10 -3.13
CA ARG A 93 10.35 17.99 -3.12
C ARG A 93 11.30 18.05 -1.92
N ASP A 94 10.94 18.76 -0.86
CA ASP A 94 11.77 18.93 0.34
C ASP A 94 11.40 17.96 1.47
N GLY A 95 10.35 17.16 1.28
CA GLY A 95 9.83 16.21 2.26
C GLY A 95 8.61 16.69 3.02
N THR A 96 8.04 17.87 2.69
CA THR A 96 6.80 18.38 3.30
C THR A 96 5.53 18.06 2.49
N ALA A 97 5.61 17.15 1.52
CA ALA A 97 4.46 16.64 0.78
C ALA A 97 4.47 15.12 0.75
N VAL A 98 3.41 14.49 1.28
CA VAL A 98 3.21 13.05 1.27
C VAL A 98 1.93 12.74 0.51
N GLY A 99 2.03 11.87 -0.50
CA GLY A 99 0.90 11.38 -1.27
C GLY A 99 0.32 10.12 -0.65
N ALA A 100 -1.01 10.05 -0.60
CA ALA A 100 -1.79 8.88 -0.20
C ALA A 100 -2.84 8.63 -1.29
N VAL A 101 -2.64 7.59 -2.10
CA VAL A 101 -3.46 7.33 -3.30
C VAL A 101 -4.03 5.92 -3.28
N PHE A 102 -5.15 5.72 -3.97
CA PHE A 102 -5.63 4.37 -4.24
C PHE A 102 -4.63 3.57 -5.08
N PRO A 103 -4.61 2.23 -4.97
CA PRO A 103 -3.83 1.36 -5.85
C PRO A 103 -4.08 1.64 -7.34
N GLY A 104 -5.27 2.11 -7.71
CA GLY A 104 -5.61 2.52 -9.07
C GLY A 104 -4.61 3.50 -9.68
N ALA A 105 -4.12 4.48 -8.92
CA ALA A 105 -3.08 5.39 -9.41
C ALA A 105 -1.76 4.67 -9.71
N LEU A 106 -1.41 3.60 -8.99
CA LEU A 106 -0.21 2.84 -9.31
C LEU A 106 -0.42 1.85 -10.46
N MET A 107 -1.65 1.40 -10.69
CA MET A 107 -1.95 0.33 -11.65
C MET A 107 -2.42 0.84 -13.01
N GLU A 108 -3.19 1.93 -13.05
CA GLU A 108 -3.78 2.46 -14.27
C GLU A 108 -2.73 2.83 -15.34
N PRO A 109 -1.60 3.49 -15.03
CA PRO A 109 -0.56 3.76 -16.03
C PRO A 109 0.08 2.49 -16.62
N LEU A 110 0.10 1.39 -15.86
CA LEU A 110 0.63 0.11 -16.33
C LEU A 110 -0.38 -0.65 -17.20
N LEU A 111 -1.65 -0.62 -16.80
CA LEU A 111 -2.72 -1.37 -17.47
C LEU A 111 -3.28 -0.64 -18.70
N GLY A 112 -3.22 0.69 -18.70
CA GLY A 112 -3.61 1.56 -19.80
C GLY A 112 -2.44 1.96 -20.70
N ASP A 113 -2.56 3.14 -21.32
CA ASP A 113 -1.53 3.69 -22.19
C ASP A 113 -0.53 4.51 -21.35
N ARG A 114 0.60 3.88 -21.00
CA ARG A 114 1.65 4.51 -20.19
C ARG A 114 2.14 5.84 -20.76
N ALA A 115 2.15 6.01 -22.08
CA ALA A 115 2.61 7.25 -22.73
C ALA A 115 1.66 8.43 -22.50
N LYS A 116 0.40 8.17 -22.12
CA LYS A 116 -0.61 9.19 -21.80
C LYS A 116 -0.71 9.50 -20.31
N ALA A 117 -0.06 8.72 -19.46
CA ALA A 117 -0.08 8.97 -18.02
C ALA A 117 0.67 10.27 -17.69
N LEU A 118 0.06 11.12 -16.87
CA LEU A 118 0.66 12.39 -16.42
C LEU A 118 1.74 12.21 -15.34
N TYR A 119 2.03 10.97 -14.97
CA TYR A 119 2.93 10.58 -13.90
C TYR A 119 3.46 9.16 -14.14
N ASP A 120 4.56 8.82 -13.47
CA ASP A 120 5.32 7.58 -13.63
C ASP A 120 5.54 6.97 -12.24
N PRO A 121 4.69 6.02 -11.80
CA PRO A 121 4.72 5.49 -10.44
C PRO A 121 6.07 4.96 -9.91
N PRO A 122 6.96 4.36 -10.73
CA PRO A 122 8.31 4.01 -10.30
C PRO A 122 9.18 5.18 -9.84
N LYS A 123 8.90 6.42 -10.25
CA LYS A 123 9.70 7.59 -9.89
C LYS A 123 9.39 8.15 -8.51
N PHE A 124 8.26 7.79 -7.91
CA PHE A 124 7.98 8.16 -6.53
C PHE A 124 8.97 7.49 -5.58
N GLN A 125 9.17 8.11 -4.41
CA GLN A 125 9.93 7.50 -3.32
C GLN A 125 8.94 6.99 -2.27
N TYR A 126 8.70 5.68 -2.24
CA TYR A 126 7.69 5.09 -1.36
C TYR A 126 8.12 5.12 0.11
N ILE A 127 7.21 5.56 0.98
CA ILE A 127 7.35 5.53 2.44
C ILE A 127 6.89 4.17 2.98
N GLY A 128 5.81 3.62 2.41
CA GLY A 128 5.25 2.32 2.79
C GLY A 128 3.86 2.13 2.22
N THR A 129 3.22 1.01 2.54
CA THR A 129 1.77 0.80 2.40
C THR A 129 1.25 0.29 3.73
N ALA A 130 0.15 0.84 4.23
CA ALA A 130 -0.37 0.46 5.55
C ALA A 130 -1.30 -0.75 5.50
N ASP A 131 -1.65 -1.18 4.29
CA ASP A 131 -2.49 -2.34 4.02
C ASP A 131 -1.98 -3.00 2.73
N ASN A 132 -1.47 -4.22 2.87
CA ASN A 132 -1.04 -5.11 1.79
C ASN A 132 -1.87 -6.41 1.74
N GLY A 133 -3.04 -6.39 2.39
CA GLY A 133 -3.87 -7.50 2.84
C GLY A 133 -3.65 -8.88 2.21
N THR A 134 -3.46 -9.88 3.07
CA THR A 134 -3.45 -11.29 2.64
C THR A 134 -4.84 -11.74 2.23
N ARG A 135 -5.01 -12.15 0.96
CA ARG A 135 -6.28 -12.68 0.46
C ARG A 135 -6.37 -14.18 0.69
N LEU A 136 -7.57 -14.71 0.76
CA LEU A 136 -7.83 -16.13 1.01
C LEU A 136 -9.02 -16.65 0.22
N CYS A 137 -9.01 -17.97 -0.01
CA CYS A 137 -10.21 -18.71 -0.36
C CYS A 137 -10.75 -19.43 0.88
N ALA A 138 -11.99 -19.11 1.25
CA ALA A 138 -12.70 -19.72 2.37
C ALA A 138 -13.89 -20.52 1.84
N ILE A 139 -13.97 -21.78 2.25
CA ILE A 139 -15.02 -22.72 1.87
C ILE A 139 -15.81 -23.14 3.10
N TRP A 140 -17.13 -23.14 3.01
CA TRP A 140 -18.04 -23.48 4.10
C TRP A 140 -17.78 -24.87 4.66
N HIS A 141 -17.94 -25.04 5.98
CA HIS A 141 -17.63 -26.28 6.67
C HIS A 141 -18.48 -27.48 6.25
N THR A 142 -19.64 -27.29 5.60
CA THR A 142 -20.45 -28.40 5.09
C THR A 142 -20.08 -28.81 3.66
N SER A 143 -19.33 -27.99 2.92
CA SER A 143 -18.85 -28.35 1.57
C SER A 143 -17.92 -29.56 1.64
N GLN A 144 -17.91 -30.37 0.60
CA GLN A 144 -16.95 -31.47 0.46
C GLN A 144 -15.56 -30.99 0.03
N THR A 145 -15.40 -29.73 -0.39
CA THR A 145 -14.11 -29.12 -0.69
C THR A 145 -13.46 -28.62 0.60
N LYS A 146 -12.43 -29.33 1.09
CA LYS A 146 -11.73 -29.00 2.36
C LYS A 146 -10.34 -28.43 2.15
N THR A 147 -9.73 -28.73 1.01
CA THR A 147 -8.36 -28.35 0.66
C THR A 147 -8.31 -27.72 -0.72
N PHE A 148 -7.20 -27.06 -1.06
CA PHE A 148 -7.01 -26.54 -2.41
C PHE A 148 -6.91 -27.68 -3.44
N GLU A 149 -6.32 -28.81 -3.05
CA GLU A 149 -6.23 -30.01 -3.86
C GLU A 149 -7.62 -30.60 -4.18
N ASP A 150 -8.60 -30.49 -3.29
CA ASP A 150 -9.99 -30.87 -3.60
C ASP A 150 -10.57 -29.96 -4.69
N ALA A 151 -10.33 -28.65 -4.61
CA ALA A 151 -10.81 -27.69 -5.60
C ALA A 151 -10.23 -27.93 -7.01
N LEU A 152 -9.11 -28.64 -7.15
CA LEU A 152 -8.57 -29.10 -8.44
C LEU A 152 -9.35 -30.30 -9.01
N LYS A 153 -9.97 -31.11 -8.15
CA LYS A 153 -10.59 -32.39 -8.52
C LYS A 153 -12.09 -32.27 -8.75
N ARG A 154 -12.77 -31.45 -7.95
CA ARG A 154 -14.23 -31.31 -7.96
C ARG A 154 -14.69 -29.87 -8.18
N LYS A 155 -15.90 -29.74 -8.74
CA LYS A 155 -16.56 -28.45 -8.82
C LYS A 155 -16.85 -27.93 -7.41
N THR A 156 -16.61 -26.64 -7.21
CA THR A 156 -16.95 -25.92 -5.97
C THR A 156 -17.60 -24.60 -6.34
N VAL A 157 -18.82 -24.36 -5.88
CA VAL A 157 -19.59 -23.15 -6.24
C VAL A 157 -19.13 -21.98 -5.37
N LEU A 158 -18.57 -20.95 -5.97
CA LEU A 158 -18.11 -19.75 -5.27
C LEU A 158 -18.97 -18.55 -5.61
N GLY A 159 -19.40 -17.80 -4.60
CA GLY A 159 -20.01 -16.51 -4.81
C GLY A 159 -18.96 -15.43 -5.08
N ALA A 160 -19.28 -14.52 -5.98
CA ALA A 160 -18.38 -13.47 -6.41
C ALA A 160 -19.10 -12.15 -6.69
N SER A 161 -18.37 -11.06 -6.48
CA SER A 161 -18.79 -9.72 -6.87
C SER A 161 -18.74 -9.52 -8.39
N GLN A 162 -19.12 -8.31 -8.83
CA GLN A 162 -18.97 -7.90 -10.23
C GLN A 162 -17.51 -7.81 -10.68
N ALA A 163 -17.34 -7.40 -11.94
CA ALA A 163 -16.04 -7.26 -12.56
C ALA A 163 -15.08 -6.28 -11.90
N GLY A 164 -13.82 -6.70 -11.78
CA GLY A 164 -12.78 -5.93 -11.09
C GLY A 164 -12.83 -6.06 -9.57
N GLY A 165 -13.73 -6.88 -9.02
CA GLY A 165 -13.77 -7.21 -7.60
C GLY A 165 -12.90 -8.43 -7.28
N SER A 166 -12.21 -8.38 -6.14
CA SER A 166 -11.23 -9.41 -5.72
C SER A 166 -11.81 -10.82 -5.75
N SER A 167 -13.04 -11.01 -5.27
CA SER A 167 -13.64 -12.33 -5.13
C SER A 167 -13.77 -13.09 -6.44
N ARG A 168 -14.08 -12.38 -7.51
CA ARG A 168 -14.16 -12.95 -8.85
C ARG A 168 -12.77 -13.14 -9.45
N ASP A 169 -11.94 -12.10 -9.38
CA ASP A 169 -10.65 -12.07 -10.08
C ASP A 169 -9.70 -13.15 -9.52
N TYR A 170 -9.69 -13.39 -8.21
CA TYR A 170 -8.91 -14.48 -7.59
C TYR A 170 -9.46 -15.87 -7.93
N ALA A 171 -10.78 -16.06 -7.95
CA ALA A 171 -11.38 -17.33 -8.35
C ALA A 171 -11.04 -17.67 -9.82
N SER A 172 -11.16 -16.68 -10.72
CA SER A 172 -10.78 -16.81 -12.13
C SER A 172 -9.29 -17.09 -12.30
N MET A 173 -8.43 -16.38 -11.57
CA MET A 173 -6.99 -16.59 -11.58
C MET A 173 -6.64 -18.03 -11.17
N HIS A 174 -7.24 -18.56 -10.10
CA HIS A 174 -7.00 -19.95 -9.69
C HIS A 174 -7.47 -20.95 -10.74
N ASN A 175 -8.62 -20.73 -11.39
CA ASN A 175 -9.09 -21.60 -12.46
C ASN A 175 -8.08 -21.62 -13.63
N LYS A 176 -7.57 -20.45 -14.03
CA LYS A 176 -6.69 -20.32 -15.20
C LYS A 176 -5.25 -20.74 -14.95
N LEU A 177 -4.71 -20.40 -13.78
CA LEU A 177 -3.28 -20.62 -13.47
C LEU A 177 -3.01 -21.91 -12.69
N ASN A 178 -3.98 -22.36 -11.87
CA ASN A 178 -3.81 -23.55 -11.03
C ASN A 178 -4.66 -24.73 -11.50
N GLY A 179 -5.71 -24.49 -12.30
CA GLY A 179 -6.62 -25.53 -12.77
C GLY A 179 -7.71 -25.91 -11.76
N THR A 180 -8.05 -25.01 -10.84
CA THR A 180 -9.22 -25.23 -9.96
C THR A 180 -10.50 -25.31 -10.80
N LYS A 181 -11.51 -25.99 -10.26
CA LYS A 181 -12.82 -26.16 -10.88
C LYS A 181 -13.86 -25.30 -10.16
N PHE A 182 -13.51 -24.05 -9.83
CA PHE A 182 -14.46 -23.14 -9.21
C PHE A 182 -15.56 -22.76 -10.21
N GLU A 183 -16.82 -22.92 -9.80
CA GLU A 183 -17.98 -22.42 -10.52
C GLU A 183 -18.34 -21.05 -9.94
N ILE A 184 -18.11 -19.98 -10.71
CA ILE A 184 -18.13 -18.61 -10.19
C ILE A 184 -19.51 -17.99 -10.42
N VAL A 185 -20.30 -17.88 -9.35
CA VAL A 185 -21.61 -17.21 -9.33
C VAL A 185 -21.40 -15.73 -9.05
N SER A 186 -21.40 -14.92 -10.10
CA SER A 186 -21.21 -13.46 -10.01
C SER A 186 -22.54 -12.73 -9.82
N GLY A 187 -22.49 -11.51 -9.25
CA GLY A 187 -23.65 -10.61 -9.18
C GLY A 187 -23.96 -10.09 -7.77
N TYR A 188 -23.27 -10.61 -6.76
CA TYR A 188 -23.35 -10.10 -5.40
C TYR A 188 -22.77 -8.67 -5.32
N LYS A 189 -23.38 -7.79 -4.50
CA LYS A 189 -22.96 -6.37 -4.44
C LYS A 189 -21.63 -6.19 -3.70
N GLY A 190 -21.22 -7.17 -2.90
CA GLY A 190 -19.96 -7.16 -2.18
C GLY A 190 -19.83 -8.37 -1.26
N THR A 191 -18.73 -8.43 -0.52
CA THR A 191 -18.36 -9.55 0.36
C THR A 191 -19.44 -9.91 1.38
N VAL A 192 -20.15 -8.92 1.94
CA VAL A 192 -21.22 -9.17 2.94
C VAL A 192 -22.37 -9.98 2.36
N ASP A 193 -22.83 -9.65 1.15
CA ASP A 193 -23.88 -10.41 0.47
C ASP A 193 -23.44 -11.84 0.17
N ILE A 194 -22.17 -12.03 -0.23
CA ILE A 194 -21.61 -13.36 -0.48
C ILE A 194 -21.54 -14.17 0.82
N MET A 195 -21.16 -13.54 1.95
CA MET A 195 -21.14 -14.22 3.25
C MET A 195 -22.53 -14.74 3.65
N LEU A 196 -23.58 -13.93 3.46
CA LEU A 196 -24.96 -14.36 3.72
C LEU A 196 -25.37 -15.50 2.80
N ALA A 197 -24.98 -15.46 1.53
CA ALA A 197 -25.23 -16.54 0.57
C ALA A 197 -24.54 -17.85 0.97
N ILE A 198 -23.30 -17.77 1.49
CA ILE A 198 -22.59 -18.92 2.06
C ILE A 198 -23.38 -19.52 3.23
N GLU A 199 -23.86 -18.69 4.18
CA GLU A 199 -24.62 -19.19 5.34
C GLU A 199 -25.94 -19.84 4.95
N ARG A 200 -26.56 -19.34 3.87
CA ARG A 200 -27.80 -19.89 3.31
C ARG A 200 -27.57 -21.14 2.47
N GLY A 201 -26.32 -21.49 2.18
CA GLY A 201 -25.96 -22.61 1.31
C GLY A 201 -26.25 -22.37 -0.17
N GLU A 202 -26.42 -21.11 -0.59
CA GLU A 202 -26.57 -20.74 -2.01
C GLU A 202 -25.26 -20.93 -2.78
N VAL A 203 -24.13 -20.72 -2.11
CA VAL A 203 -22.77 -20.95 -2.61
C VAL A 203 -21.93 -21.63 -1.53
N GLU A 204 -20.88 -22.35 -1.93
CA GLU A 204 -20.02 -23.09 -1.01
C GLU A 204 -18.90 -22.25 -0.42
N GLY A 205 -18.57 -21.08 -0.97
CA GLY A 205 -17.47 -20.26 -0.48
C GLY A 205 -17.20 -19.03 -1.33
N MET A 206 -16.03 -18.43 -1.11
CA MET A 206 -15.50 -17.35 -1.96
C MET A 206 -13.96 -17.34 -1.94
N CYS A 207 -13.36 -16.79 -2.99
CA CYS A 207 -11.94 -16.41 -3.01
C CYS A 207 -11.78 -14.90 -2.83
N GLY A 208 -10.54 -14.41 -2.74
CA GLY A 208 -10.25 -12.97 -2.68
C GLY A 208 -10.77 -12.26 -1.42
N TYR A 209 -11.19 -13.01 -0.41
CA TYR A 209 -11.61 -12.47 0.88
C TYR A 209 -10.36 -12.04 1.66
N ASP A 210 -10.42 -10.98 2.42
CA ASP A 210 -9.27 -10.48 3.17
C ASP A 210 -9.17 -11.13 4.56
N TRP A 211 -7.93 -11.45 4.96
CA TRP A 211 -7.64 -12.07 6.26
C TRP A 211 -8.03 -11.20 7.45
N SER A 212 -7.70 -9.92 7.41
CA SER A 212 -8.06 -8.99 8.48
C SER A 212 -9.56 -8.74 8.53
N SER A 213 -10.24 -8.66 7.38
CA SER A 213 -11.71 -8.58 7.32
C SER A 213 -12.41 -9.81 7.92
N ILE A 214 -11.93 -11.03 7.66
CA ILE A 214 -12.57 -12.22 8.24
C ILE A 214 -12.33 -12.31 9.75
N ARG A 215 -11.14 -11.91 10.23
CA ARG A 215 -10.84 -11.84 11.67
C ARG A 215 -11.70 -10.82 12.40
N THR A 216 -12.01 -9.69 11.78
CA THR A 216 -12.77 -8.60 12.41
C THR A 216 -14.28 -8.81 12.30
N GLN A 217 -14.77 -9.26 11.14
CA GLN A 217 -16.20 -9.33 10.86
C GLN A 217 -16.80 -10.70 11.17
N ARG A 218 -16.04 -11.79 10.98
CA ARG A 218 -16.49 -13.20 11.14
C ARG A 218 -15.55 -14.00 12.03
N SER A 219 -15.11 -13.42 13.15
CA SER A 219 -14.29 -14.16 14.13
C SER A 219 -14.97 -15.43 14.63
N ASP A 220 -16.30 -15.48 14.61
CA ASP A 220 -17.11 -16.66 14.92
C ASP A 220 -16.88 -17.79 13.90
N TRP A 221 -16.74 -17.48 12.61
CA TRP A 221 -16.45 -18.51 11.59
C TRP A 221 -15.13 -19.21 11.81
N LEU A 222 -14.11 -18.46 12.23
CA LEU A 222 -12.79 -18.99 12.55
C LEU A 222 -12.82 -19.80 13.86
N ARG A 223 -13.37 -19.20 14.93
CA ARG A 223 -13.45 -19.82 16.26
C ARG A 223 -14.25 -21.13 16.23
N ASP A 224 -15.40 -21.11 15.58
CA ASP A 224 -16.34 -22.23 15.55
C ASP A 224 -16.07 -23.19 14.37
N LYS A 225 -14.97 -22.97 13.63
CA LYS A 225 -14.55 -23.78 12.47
C LYS A 225 -15.63 -23.93 11.39
N LYS A 226 -16.38 -22.87 11.13
CA LYS A 226 -17.43 -22.84 10.10
C LYS A 226 -16.89 -22.69 8.68
N ILE A 227 -15.58 -22.51 8.52
CA ILE A 227 -14.92 -22.45 7.22
C ILE A 227 -13.62 -23.25 7.21
N ASN A 228 -13.25 -23.69 6.01
CA ASN A 228 -11.93 -24.19 5.65
C ASN A 228 -11.24 -23.10 4.84
N VAL A 229 -10.13 -22.57 5.35
CA VAL A 229 -9.27 -21.65 4.58
C VAL A 229 -8.30 -22.50 3.77
N ILE A 230 -8.54 -22.59 2.46
CA ILE A 230 -7.89 -23.62 1.62
C ILE A 230 -6.60 -23.13 0.98
N VAL A 231 -6.42 -21.82 0.81
CA VAL A 231 -5.20 -21.19 0.29
C VAL A 231 -5.11 -19.76 0.79
N GLN A 232 -3.88 -19.31 1.04
CA GLN A 232 -3.54 -17.91 1.28
C GLN A 232 -2.82 -17.33 0.06
N VAL A 233 -3.17 -16.10 -0.29
CA VAL A 233 -2.74 -15.41 -1.49
C VAL A 233 -2.16 -14.06 -1.08
N GLY A 234 -0.83 -14.00 -1.09
CA GLY A 234 -0.02 -12.84 -0.78
C GLY A 234 1.38 -13.04 -1.36
N LEU A 235 2.16 -11.97 -1.50
CA LEU A 235 3.54 -12.09 -1.98
C LEU A 235 4.38 -12.95 -1.04
N GLU A 236 4.24 -12.70 0.26
CA GLU A 236 4.84 -13.50 1.32
C GLU A 236 3.73 -14.22 2.09
N PRO A 237 3.98 -15.45 2.62
CA PRO A 237 3.01 -16.12 3.48
C PRO A 237 2.76 -15.32 4.76
N ASN A 238 1.48 -15.18 5.13
CA ASN A 238 1.08 -14.63 6.41
C ASN A 238 1.45 -15.60 7.55
N PRO A 239 2.15 -15.15 8.61
CA PRO A 239 2.60 -16.03 9.69
C PRO A 239 1.45 -16.71 10.46
N GLU A 240 0.32 -16.04 10.66
CA GLU A 240 -0.83 -16.63 11.38
C GLU A 240 -1.48 -17.74 10.54
N LEU A 241 -1.75 -17.47 9.27
CA LEU A 241 -2.33 -18.47 8.34
C LEU A 241 -1.39 -19.66 8.14
N THR A 242 -0.08 -19.42 8.10
CA THR A 242 0.93 -20.49 8.01
C THR A 242 0.92 -21.38 9.25
N LYS A 243 0.82 -20.80 10.45
CA LYS A 243 0.66 -21.55 11.71
C LYS A 243 -0.64 -22.37 11.74
N MET A 244 -1.69 -21.87 11.08
CA MET A 244 -2.96 -22.60 10.89
C MET A 244 -2.88 -23.70 9.82
N GLY A 245 -1.74 -23.88 9.14
CA GLY A 245 -1.54 -24.91 8.11
C GLY A 245 -2.09 -24.52 6.73
N VAL A 246 -2.44 -23.25 6.51
CA VAL A 246 -2.97 -22.78 5.23
C VAL A 246 -1.83 -22.66 4.21
N PRO A 247 -1.88 -23.35 3.06
CA PRO A 247 -0.80 -23.31 2.08
C PRO A 247 -0.77 -21.98 1.30
N PRO A 248 0.42 -21.44 0.96
CA PRO A 248 0.54 -20.28 0.08
C PRO A 248 0.24 -20.66 -1.38
N ILE A 249 -0.31 -19.71 -2.14
CA ILE A 249 -0.60 -19.89 -3.58
C ILE A 249 0.61 -20.40 -4.37
N TRP A 250 1.82 -19.97 -4.01
CA TRP A 250 3.07 -20.33 -4.68
C TRP A 250 3.34 -21.83 -4.70
N LYS A 251 2.75 -22.61 -3.78
CA LYS A 251 2.81 -24.08 -3.77
C LYS A 251 2.13 -24.70 -5.02
N PHE A 252 1.15 -24.02 -5.59
CA PHE A 252 0.24 -24.58 -6.59
C PHE A 252 0.48 -24.09 -8.03
N ILE A 253 1.41 -23.15 -8.21
CA ILE A 253 1.77 -22.64 -9.54
C ILE A 253 2.99 -23.40 -10.03
N LYS A 254 2.85 -24.11 -11.15
CA LYS A 254 3.84 -25.10 -11.59
C LYS A 254 4.91 -24.54 -12.52
N ASN A 255 4.62 -23.48 -13.27
CA ASN A 255 5.55 -22.92 -14.25
C ASN A 255 5.86 -21.44 -13.97
N ASP A 256 7.02 -20.99 -14.43
CA ASP A 256 7.55 -19.66 -14.15
C ASP A 256 6.74 -18.54 -14.81
N GLU A 257 6.10 -18.80 -15.95
CA GLU A 257 5.29 -17.79 -16.61
C GLU A 257 4.00 -17.50 -15.85
N ASP A 258 3.27 -18.54 -15.44
CA ASP A 258 2.08 -18.41 -14.59
C ASP A 258 2.45 -17.84 -13.23
N LYS A 259 3.65 -18.13 -12.72
CA LYS A 259 4.15 -17.49 -11.51
C LYS A 259 4.31 -15.99 -11.68
N LYS A 260 4.86 -15.53 -12.81
CA LYS A 260 4.95 -14.09 -13.14
C LYS A 260 3.57 -13.45 -13.31
N VAL A 261 2.62 -14.17 -13.93
CA VAL A 261 1.24 -13.70 -14.10
C VAL A 261 0.53 -13.57 -12.75
N ALA A 262 0.62 -14.59 -11.88
CA ALA A 262 0.06 -14.54 -10.54
C ALA A 262 0.74 -13.48 -9.68
N GLU A 263 2.07 -13.37 -9.73
CA GLU A 263 2.82 -12.33 -9.04
C GLU A 263 2.36 -10.93 -9.46
N LEU A 264 2.13 -10.71 -10.75
CA LEU A 264 1.56 -9.46 -11.24
C LEU A 264 0.21 -9.17 -10.57
N ILE A 265 -0.74 -10.11 -10.63
CA ILE A 265 -2.10 -9.97 -10.04
C ILE A 265 -2.04 -9.72 -8.53
N VAL A 266 -1.22 -10.49 -7.81
CA VAL A 266 -1.06 -10.37 -6.35
C VAL A 266 -0.41 -9.04 -5.97
N THR A 267 0.62 -8.61 -6.72
CA THR A 267 1.32 -7.33 -6.47
C THR A 267 0.38 -6.14 -6.62
N GLN A 268 -0.59 -6.18 -7.55
CA GLN A 268 -1.56 -5.07 -7.70
C GLN A 268 -2.32 -4.78 -6.40
N GLN A 269 -2.55 -5.81 -5.59
CA GLN A 269 -3.33 -5.74 -4.36
C GLN A 269 -2.48 -5.36 -3.14
N VAL A 270 -1.15 -5.50 -3.22
CA VAL A 270 -0.20 -5.08 -2.17
C VAL A 270 -0.23 -3.58 -1.93
N PHE A 271 -0.62 -2.80 -2.94
CA PHE A 271 -0.73 -1.35 -2.83
C PHE A 271 -2.09 -0.91 -2.29
N GLY A 272 -2.61 -1.58 -1.26
CA GLY A 272 -3.92 -1.23 -0.68
C GLY A 272 -3.97 0.23 -0.23
N ARG A 273 -2.91 0.71 0.44
CA ARG A 273 -2.80 2.09 0.96
C ARG A 273 -1.38 2.63 0.87
N PRO A 274 -0.86 2.92 -0.35
CA PRO A 274 0.50 3.38 -0.55
C PRO A 274 0.67 4.84 -0.13
N TYR A 275 1.81 5.10 0.49
CA TYR A 275 2.29 6.42 0.86
C TYR A 275 3.65 6.68 0.22
N PHE A 276 3.85 7.87 -0.34
CA PHE A 276 5.09 8.23 -1.01
C PHE A 276 5.35 9.73 -0.98
N VAL A 277 6.58 10.11 -1.31
CA VAL A 277 6.96 11.50 -1.59
C VAL A 277 7.36 11.65 -3.06
N PRO A 278 7.38 12.89 -3.59
CA PRO A 278 7.84 13.16 -4.95
C PRO A 278 9.26 12.69 -5.21
N ALA A 279 9.55 12.39 -6.48
CA ALA A 279 10.91 12.18 -6.95
C ALA A 279 11.80 13.37 -6.59
N GLY A 280 13.03 13.10 -6.15
CA GLY A 280 14.00 14.13 -5.77
C GLY A 280 13.86 14.65 -4.34
N THR A 281 12.99 14.04 -3.52
CA THR A 281 13.01 14.31 -2.08
C THR A 281 14.35 13.88 -1.47
N PRO A 282 15.01 14.72 -0.64
CA PRO A 282 16.31 14.38 -0.08
C PRO A 282 16.30 13.02 0.64
N PRO A 283 17.32 12.17 0.43
CA PRO A 283 17.34 10.80 0.97
C PRO A 283 17.19 10.72 2.49
N ASP A 284 17.72 11.70 3.22
CA ASP A 284 17.59 11.79 4.68
C ASP A 284 16.15 12.06 5.12
N ARG A 285 15.40 12.87 4.38
CA ARG A 285 13.95 13.11 4.60
C ARG A 285 13.13 11.86 4.34
N VAL A 286 13.42 11.17 3.23
CA VAL A 286 12.77 9.89 2.89
C VAL A 286 13.02 8.85 3.99
N LYS A 287 14.27 8.76 4.48
CA LYS A 287 14.64 7.85 5.57
C LYS A 287 13.84 8.15 6.84
N ILE A 288 13.75 9.42 7.25
CA ILE A 288 12.96 9.83 8.42
C ILE A 288 11.49 9.42 8.27
N LEU A 289 10.89 9.69 7.11
CA LEU A 289 9.47 9.35 6.88
C LEU A 289 9.22 7.84 6.88
N ARG A 290 10.13 7.04 6.32
CA ARG A 290 10.07 5.57 6.36
C ARG A 290 10.15 5.04 7.78
N GLU A 291 11.14 5.50 8.55
CA GLU A 291 11.29 5.10 9.96
C GLU A 291 10.08 5.52 10.80
N ALA A 292 9.52 6.70 10.55
CA ALA A 292 8.32 7.16 11.22
C ALA A 292 7.11 6.28 10.89
N PHE A 293 6.94 5.92 9.62
CA PHE A 293 5.89 5.01 9.17
C PHE A 293 6.00 3.63 9.82
N ASP A 294 7.19 3.04 9.82
CA ASP A 294 7.42 1.72 10.42
C ASP A 294 7.13 1.75 11.93
N LYS A 295 7.58 2.79 12.64
CA LYS A 295 7.27 2.96 14.07
C LYS A 295 5.79 3.18 14.34
N THR A 296 5.10 3.93 13.47
CA THR A 296 3.66 4.21 13.62
C THR A 296 2.82 2.97 13.46
N THR A 297 3.11 2.17 12.43
CA THR A 297 2.34 0.95 12.14
C THR A 297 2.58 -0.17 13.15
N ALA A 298 3.62 -0.05 13.98
CA ALA A 298 3.86 -0.89 15.15
C ALA A 298 3.42 -0.26 16.49
N ASP A 299 2.96 1.00 16.51
CA ASP A 299 2.59 1.72 17.75
C ASP A 299 1.26 1.18 18.31
N PRO A 300 1.21 0.70 19.57
CA PRO A 300 -0.03 0.22 20.18
C PRO A 300 -1.18 1.24 20.13
N ALA A 301 -0.90 2.54 20.24
CA ALA A 301 -1.93 3.58 20.18
C ALA A 301 -2.56 3.69 18.79
N PHE A 302 -1.76 3.51 17.73
CA PHE A 302 -2.26 3.48 16.37
C PHE A 302 -3.08 2.20 16.12
N LEU A 303 -2.58 1.05 16.57
CA LEU A 303 -3.27 -0.24 16.41
C LEU A 303 -4.62 -0.28 17.15
N ASP A 304 -4.70 0.30 18.35
CA ASP A 304 -5.95 0.42 19.10
C ASP A 304 -6.96 1.35 18.41
N ASP A 305 -6.49 2.49 17.89
CA ASP A 305 -7.33 3.43 17.13
C ASP A 305 -7.84 2.79 15.82
N ALA A 306 -6.94 2.09 15.09
CA ALA A 306 -7.28 1.32 13.91
C ALA A 306 -8.35 0.26 14.20
N LYS A 307 -8.19 -0.50 15.30
CA LYS A 307 -9.19 -1.49 15.73
C LYS A 307 -10.55 -0.87 16.02
N LYS A 308 -10.61 0.25 16.75
CA LYS A 308 -11.86 0.97 17.05
C LYS A 308 -12.55 1.46 15.78
N GLN A 309 -11.77 1.90 14.80
CA GLN A 309 -12.25 2.36 13.50
C GLN A 309 -12.44 1.24 12.48
N ARG A 310 -12.16 -0.03 12.85
CA ARG A 310 -12.19 -1.20 11.95
C ARG A 310 -11.32 -1.01 10.70
N LEU A 311 -10.14 -0.42 10.90
CA LEU A 311 -9.11 -0.26 9.88
C LEU A 311 -8.17 -1.47 9.93
N ASP A 312 -8.00 -2.10 8.78
CA ASP A 312 -7.08 -3.21 8.61
C ASP A 312 -5.63 -2.70 8.52
N VAL A 313 -4.72 -3.30 9.29
CA VAL A 313 -3.31 -2.88 9.37
C VAL A 313 -2.41 -4.07 9.07
N GLU A 314 -1.94 -4.14 7.82
CA GLU A 314 -0.95 -5.11 7.35
C GLU A 314 0.13 -4.34 6.57
N PRO A 315 1.10 -3.72 7.26
CA PRO A 315 2.02 -2.78 6.64
C PRO A 315 3.13 -3.47 5.84
N LEU A 316 3.62 -2.78 4.81
CA LEU A 316 4.88 -3.10 4.13
C LEU A 316 5.76 -1.86 4.06
N GLY A 317 7.02 -2.00 4.47
CA GLY A 317 7.99 -0.90 4.49
C GLY A 317 8.30 -0.35 3.10
N GLY A 318 8.60 0.94 3.03
CA GLY A 318 8.72 1.69 1.76
C GLY A 318 9.78 1.16 0.80
N ALA A 319 10.91 0.64 1.29
CA ALA A 319 11.93 0.06 0.43
C ALA A 319 11.41 -1.18 -0.32
N ARG A 320 10.61 -2.02 0.35
CA ARG A 320 9.99 -3.18 -0.29
C ARG A 320 8.89 -2.75 -1.26
N VAL A 321 8.07 -1.77 -0.92
CA VAL A 321 7.06 -1.21 -1.83
C VAL A 321 7.72 -0.65 -3.10
N GLN A 322 8.81 0.11 -2.96
CA GLN A 322 9.60 0.65 -4.08
C GLN A 322 10.03 -0.46 -5.05
N GLN A 323 10.68 -1.51 -4.53
CA GLN A 323 11.13 -2.66 -5.32
C GLN A 323 9.97 -3.35 -6.06
N LEU A 324 8.82 -3.49 -5.40
CA LEU A 324 7.64 -4.11 -5.99
C LEU A 324 7.08 -3.27 -7.13
N VAL A 325 7.01 -1.95 -6.99
CA VAL A 325 6.57 -1.06 -8.07
C VAL A 325 7.56 -1.08 -9.23
N GLU A 326 8.87 -1.03 -8.98
CA GLU A 326 9.88 -1.12 -10.04
C GLU A 326 9.81 -2.44 -10.80
N LYS A 327 9.71 -3.56 -10.07
CA LYS A 327 9.54 -4.89 -10.67
C LYS A 327 8.26 -4.97 -11.48
N LEU A 328 7.16 -4.47 -10.92
CA LEU A 328 5.85 -4.42 -11.57
C LEU A 328 5.94 -3.69 -12.92
N TYR A 329 6.58 -2.52 -12.95
CA TYR A 329 6.71 -1.69 -14.14
C TYR A 329 7.78 -2.15 -15.14
N ALA A 330 8.62 -3.11 -14.75
CA ALA A 330 9.53 -3.83 -15.63
C ALA A 330 8.89 -5.09 -16.26
N THR A 331 7.63 -5.40 -15.92
CA THR A 331 6.93 -6.59 -16.41
C THR A 331 6.69 -6.50 -17.93
N PRO A 332 7.07 -7.51 -18.74
CA PRO A 332 6.83 -7.50 -20.18
C PRO A 332 5.35 -7.36 -20.53
N ALA A 333 5.02 -6.62 -21.59
CA ALA A 333 3.64 -6.40 -22.03
C ALA A 333 2.84 -7.70 -22.23
N ALA A 334 3.48 -8.76 -22.75
CA ALA A 334 2.85 -10.07 -22.91
C ALA A 334 2.37 -10.69 -21.57
N ILE A 335 3.11 -10.47 -20.47
CA ILE A 335 2.70 -10.93 -19.13
C ILE A 335 1.57 -10.06 -18.59
N VAL A 336 1.59 -8.75 -18.86
CA VAL A 336 0.49 -7.85 -18.50
C VAL A 336 -0.81 -8.26 -19.18
N GLU A 337 -0.78 -8.58 -20.47
CA GLU A 337 -1.96 -9.06 -21.20
C GLU A 337 -2.44 -10.42 -20.69
N ARG A 338 -1.53 -11.34 -20.36
CA ARG A 338 -1.91 -12.61 -19.72
C ARG A 338 -2.55 -12.40 -18.35
N ALA A 339 -2.06 -11.48 -17.53
CA ALA A 339 -2.69 -11.16 -16.25
C ALA A 339 -4.09 -10.58 -16.42
N LYS A 340 -4.28 -9.67 -17.39
CA LYS A 340 -5.61 -9.17 -17.76
C LYS A 340 -6.56 -10.28 -18.21
N ALA A 341 -6.05 -11.31 -18.90
CA ALA A 341 -6.83 -12.47 -19.31
C ALA A 341 -7.12 -13.44 -18.15
N ALA A 342 -6.18 -13.62 -17.22
CA ALA A 342 -6.26 -14.54 -16.10
C ALA A 342 -7.32 -14.17 -15.05
N VAL A 343 -7.66 -12.88 -14.92
CA VAL A 343 -8.70 -12.41 -13.99
C VAL A 343 -10.11 -12.37 -14.59
N LYS A 344 -10.26 -12.73 -15.87
CA LYS A 344 -11.56 -12.91 -16.52
C LYS A 344 -12.03 -14.36 -16.33
N PRO A 345 -13.34 -14.66 -16.32
CA PRO A 345 -13.86 -16.02 -16.32
C PRO A 345 -13.28 -16.88 -17.44
#